data_AF-A0A248TPY4-F1
#
_entry.id   AF-A0A248TPY4-F1
#
_cell.length_a   1.000
_cell.length_b   1.000
_cell.length_c   1.000
_cell.angle_alpha   90.00
_cell.angle_beta   90.00
_cell.angle_gamma   90.00
#
_symmetry.space_group_name_H-M   'P 1'
#
loop_
_entity.id
_entity.type
_entity.pdbx_description
1 polymer ?
#
loop_
_entity_poly.entity_id
_entity_poly.type
_entity_poly.pdbx_seq_one_letter_code
_entity_poly.pdbx_strand_id
1 'polypeptide(L)'
;MSPEVKVFSNGDEVSEFFHKNLWGKGAPTVEKFRDFLKNPVAIQPYKDCYNGLFKPILKSSNEDNNIGFFDYDLVKDPYLELGSKLLQSKSSHRGIKVGRNEKCPCASGKKYKKCCGK
;
A
#
# COMPACT_ATOMS: atom_id res chain seq x y z
N MET A 1 12.18 -19.08 16.68
CA MET A 1 11.33 -18.79 15.50
C MET A 1 12.11 -17.88 14.57
N SER A 2 12.08 -18.15 13.27
CA SER A 2 12.58 -17.20 12.27
C SER A 2 11.52 -16.11 12.07
N PRO A 3 11.89 -14.83 12.04
CA PRO A 3 10.92 -13.77 11.82
C PRO A 3 10.42 -13.76 10.37
N GLU A 4 9.12 -13.52 10.23
CA GLU A 4 8.38 -13.58 8.97
C GLU A 4 7.68 -12.24 8.73
N VAL A 5 7.61 -11.83 7.47
CA VAL A 5 6.79 -10.70 7.02
C VAL A 5 5.59 -11.26 6.27
N LYS A 6 4.39 -10.87 6.72
CA LYS A 6 3.12 -11.22 6.10
C LYS A 6 2.33 -9.97 5.78
N VAL A 7 1.71 -9.92 4.60
CA VAL A 7 0.78 -8.84 4.23
C VAL A 7 -0.61 -9.43 4.11
N PHE A 8 -1.54 -8.84 4.87
CA PHE A 8 -2.95 -9.19 4.88
C PHE A 8 -3.79 -8.08 4.26
N SER A 9 -4.80 -8.44 3.47
CA SER A 9 -5.87 -7.50 3.09
C SER A 9 -7.09 -7.77 3.95
N ASN A 10 -7.69 -6.71 4.51
CA ASN A 10 -9.02 -6.79 5.12
C ASN A 10 -10.07 -6.38 4.08
N GLY A 11 -10.58 -7.38 3.35
CA GLY A 11 -11.81 -7.29 2.56
C GLY A 11 -12.98 -7.95 3.31
N ASP A 12 -13.88 -8.62 2.59
CA ASP A 12 -14.92 -9.49 3.19
C ASP A 12 -14.32 -10.75 3.86
N GLU A 13 -13.07 -11.12 3.52
CA GLU A 13 -12.29 -12.20 4.15
C GLU A 13 -10.82 -11.77 4.35
N VAL A 14 -10.14 -12.35 5.34
CA VAL A 14 -8.69 -12.15 5.58
C VAL A 14 -7.92 -13.04 4.62
N SER A 15 -7.13 -12.43 3.74
CA SER A 15 -6.31 -13.15 2.76
C SER A 15 -4.83 -12.75 2.87
N GLU A 16 -3.94 -13.74 2.92
CA GLU A 16 -2.48 -13.56 2.94
C GLU A 16 -1.96 -13.52 1.49
N PHE A 17 -1.37 -12.40 1.08
CA PHE A 17 -0.92 -12.19 -0.32
C PHE A 17 0.60 -12.18 -0.47
N PHE A 18 1.32 -12.04 0.63
CA PHE A 18 2.77 -11.99 0.64
C PHE A 18 3.29 -12.65 1.90
N HIS A 19 4.21 -13.59 1.72
CA HIS A 19 4.91 -14.29 2.78
C HIS A 19 6.40 -14.32 2.47
N LYS A 20 7.24 -13.81 3.36
CA LYS A 20 8.70 -13.91 3.23
C LYS A 20 9.36 -14.14 4.58
N ASN A 21 10.14 -15.22 4.65
CA ASN A 21 11.03 -15.48 5.77
C ASN A 21 12.26 -14.57 5.65
N LEU A 22 12.56 -13.77 6.69
CA LEU A 22 13.63 -12.78 6.64
C LEU A 22 15.03 -13.41 6.68
N TRP A 23 15.23 -14.45 7.50
CA TRP A 23 16.56 -14.94 7.88
C TRP A 23 16.82 -16.42 7.55
N GLY A 24 15.85 -17.11 6.94
CA GLY A 24 15.96 -18.53 6.63
C GLY A 24 16.01 -19.39 7.90
N LYS A 25 17.06 -20.22 8.03
CA LYS A 25 17.29 -21.09 9.19
C LYS A 25 18.21 -20.39 10.20
N GLY A 26 17.65 -19.50 11.03
CA GLY A 26 18.38 -18.88 12.15
C GLY A 26 18.55 -17.36 12.02
N ALA A 27 19.50 -16.80 12.78
CA ALA A 27 19.80 -15.37 12.77
C ALA A 27 20.62 -14.97 11.53
N PRO A 28 20.47 -13.73 11.01
CA PRO A 28 21.27 -13.26 9.89
C PRO A 28 22.71 -12.98 10.33
N THR A 29 23.64 -13.04 9.38
CA THR A 29 24.97 -12.45 9.57
C THR A 29 24.85 -10.92 9.64
N VAL A 30 25.85 -10.25 10.20
CA VAL A 30 25.91 -8.77 10.25
C VAL A 30 25.76 -8.15 8.86
N GLU A 31 26.36 -8.77 7.85
CA GLU A 31 26.25 -8.36 6.44
C GLU A 31 24.82 -8.46 5.92
N LYS A 32 24.18 -9.63 6.09
CA LYS A 32 22.78 -9.84 5.69
C LYS A 32 21.83 -8.89 6.40
N PHE A 33 22.08 -8.62 7.67
CA PHE A 33 21.29 -7.66 8.44
C PHE A 33 21.48 -6.22 7.93
N ARG A 34 22.72 -5.82 7.65
CA ARG A 34 23.03 -4.51 7.07
C ARG A 34 22.37 -4.32 5.69
N ASP A 35 22.36 -5.35 4.86
CA ASP A 35 21.71 -5.29 3.55
C ASP A 35 20.19 -5.19 3.65
N PHE A 36 19.58 -5.89 4.62
CA PHE A 36 18.16 -5.72 4.93
C PHE A 36 17.83 -4.28 5.36
N LEU A 37 18.65 -3.67 6.23
CA LEU A 37 18.43 -2.29 6.69
C LEU A 37 18.48 -1.28 5.54
N LYS A 38 19.25 -1.55 4.48
CA LYS A 38 19.32 -0.69 3.29
C LYS A 38 18.10 -0.80 2.38
N ASN A 39 17.44 -1.96 2.35
CA ASN A 39 16.27 -2.18 1.50
C ASN A 39 15.30 -3.19 2.14
N PRO A 40 14.52 -2.76 3.16
CA PRO A 40 13.60 -3.64 3.85
C PRO A 40 12.53 -4.20 2.93
N VAL A 41 12.02 -5.39 3.25
CA VAL A 41 11.00 -6.10 2.46
C VAL A 41 9.73 -5.26 2.23
N ALA A 42 9.36 -4.40 3.17
CA ALA A 42 8.21 -3.51 3.05
C ALA A 42 8.41 -2.39 2.01
N ILE A 43 9.66 -1.99 1.74
CA ILE A 43 10.01 -0.89 0.83
C ILE A 43 10.48 -1.42 -0.52
N GLN A 44 11.06 -2.63 -0.55
CA GLN A 44 11.62 -3.26 -1.74
C GLN A 44 10.72 -3.19 -3.00
N PRO A 45 9.38 -3.42 -2.93
CA PRO A 45 8.50 -3.34 -4.09
C PRO A 45 8.33 -1.94 -4.68
N TYR A 46 8.66 -0.91 -3.90
CA TYR A 46 8.38 0.50 -4.20
C TYR A 46 9.66 1.30 -4.45
N LYS A 47 10.81 0.65 -4.62
CA LYS A 47 12.10 1.32 -4.74
C LYS A 47 12.18 2.28 -5.94
N ASP A 48 11.45 1.99 -7.01
CA ASP A 48 11.31 2.84 -8.20
C ASP A 48 10.31 4.00 -8.01
N CYS A 49 9.61 4.05 -6.88
CA CYS A 49 8.60 5.07 -6.60
C CYS A 49 9.16 6.29 -5.87
N TYR A 50 10.39 6.21 -5.35
CA TYR A 50 11.02 7.28 -4.59
C TYR A 50 12.32 7.76 -5.23
N ASN A 51 12.57 9.07 -5.13
CA ASN A 51 13.87 9.66 -5.45
C ASN A 51 14.51 10.21 -4.19
N GLY A 52 15.73 9.76 -3.90
CA GLY A 52 16.54 10.30 -2.81
C GLY A 52 17.05 11.69 -3.16
N LEU A 53 16.86 12.64 -2.25
CA LEU A 53 17.24 14.04 -2.42
C LEU A 53 18.04 14.50 -1.22
N PHE A 54 19.11 15.25 -1.47
CA PHE A 54 19.83 15.93 -0.41
C PHE A 54 19.24 17.33 -0.22
N LYS A 55 18.74 17.62 0.98
CA LYS A 55 18.15 18.91 1.36
C LYS A 55 19.11 19.62 2.34
N PRO A 56 19.86 20.64 1.88
CA PRO A 56 20.66 21.46 2.77
C PRO A 56 19.75 22.36 3.62
N ILE A 57 20.11 22.55 4.88
CA ILE A 57 19.45 23.51 5.77
C ILE A 57 20.15 24.85 5.61
N LEU A 58 19.36 25.90 5.36
CA LEU A 58 19.86 27.27 5.26
C LEU A 58 20.51 27.69 6.58
N LYS A 59 21.72 28.24 6.48
CA LYS A 59 22.39 28.87 7.62
C LYS A 59 21.69 30.16 8.00
N SER A 60 21.67 30.44 9.30
CA SER A 60 21.22 31.73 9.82
C SER A 60 22.39 32.71 9.97
N SER A 61 23.61 32.20 10.17
CA SER A 61 24.87 32.94 10.29
C SER A 61 25.98 32.29 9.46
N ASN A 62 26.99 33.08 9.07
CA ASN A 62 28.18 32.56 8.40
C ASN A 62 29.02 31.62 9.30
N GLU A 63 28.85 31.72 10.61
CA GLU A 63 29.52 30.87 11.61
C GLU A 63 28.83 29.50 11.78
N ASP A 64 27.61 29.32 11.26
CA ASP A 64 26.86 28.08 11.42
C ASP A 64 27.49 26.92 10.62
N ASN A 65 27.29 25.70 11.11
CA ASN A 65 27.68 24.49 10.40
C ASN A 65 26.81 24.26 9.15
N ASN A 66 27.39 23.66 8.11
CA ASN A 66 26.61 23.15 6.98
C ASN A 66 25.88 21.88 7.41
N ILE A 67 24.58 22.00 7.67
CA ILE A 67 23.72 20.86 7.98
C ILE A 67 22.89 20.54 6.75
N GLY A 68 22.72 19.25 6.45
CA GLY A 68 21.80 18.77 5.44
C GLY A 68 21.32 17.37 5.79
N PHE A 69 20.23 16.96 5.17
CA PHE A 69 19.64 15.65 5.37
C PHE A 69 19.24 15.03 4.04
N PHE A 70 19.14 13.71 4.01
CA PHE A 70 18.54 12.99 2.90
C PHE A 70 17.04 12.86 3.14
N ASP A 71 16.28 13.20 2.12
CA ASP A 71 14.84 13.02 2.05
C ASP A 71 14.48 12.14 0.86
N TYR A 72 13.25 11.65 0.81
CA TYR A 72 12.75 10.81 -0.28
C TYR A 72 11.45 11.37 -0.80
N ASP A 73 11.48 11.90 -2.01
CA ASP A 73 10.27 12.38 -2.67
C ASP A 73 9.58 11.20 -3.39
N LEU A 74 8.29 11.02 -3.13
CA LEU A 74 7.46 10.05 -3.83
C LEU A 74 7.11 10.58 -5.22
N VAL A 75 7.74 10.04 -6.25
CA VAL A 75 7.62 10.51 -7.65
C VAL A 75 6.61 9.72 -8.47
N LYS A 76 6.26 8.51 -8.01
CA LYS A 76 5.27 7.62 -8.66
C LYS A 76 4.36 7.07 -7.58
N ASP A 77 3.05 7.12 -7.81
CA ASP A 77 2.08 6.48 -6.91
C ASP A 77 2.19 4.95 -7.05
N PRO A 78 2.61 4.23 -5.99
CA PRO A 78 2.78 2.78 -6.03
C PRO A 78 1.45 2.02 -6.18
N TYR A 79 0.31 2.66 -5.93
CA TYR A 79 -1.02 2.06 -5.99
C TYR A 79 -1.84 2.49 -7.20
N LEU A 80 -1.27 3.26 -8.12
CA LEU A 80 -1.99 3.78 -9.29
C LEU A 80 -2.67 2.67 -10.11
N GLU A 81 -1.93 1.57 -10.37
CA GLU A 81 -2.47 0.42 -11.10
C GLU A 81 -3.55 -0.34 -10.31
N LEU A 82 -3.39 -0.43 -8.99
CA LEU A 82 -4.37 -1.09 -8.14
C LEU A 82 -5.67 -0.27 -8.09
N GLY A 83 -5.56 1.04 -7.91
CA GLY A 83 -6.69 1.96 -7.91
C GLY A 83 -7.48 1.89 -9.22
N SER A 84 -6.80 1.89 -10.36
CA SER A 84 -7.47 1.77 -11.67
C SER A 84 -8.19 0.44 -11.86
N LYS A 85 -7.60 -0.69 -11.44
CA LYS A 85 -8.26 -2.01 -11.45
C LYS A 85 -9.50 -2.04 -10.56
N LEU A 86 -9.42 -1.46 -9.35
CA LEU A 86 -10.55 -1.39 -8.42
C LEU A 86 -11.69 -0.48 -8.94
N LEU A 87 -11.35 0.58 -9.67
CA LEU A 87 -12.35 1.44 -10.31
C LEU A 87 -13.00 0.77 -11.52
N GLN A 88 -12.23 0.02 -12.32
CA GLN A 88 -12.77 -0.75 -13.45
C GLN A 88 -13.72 -1.86 -12.98
N SER A 89 -13.40 -2.59 -11.91
CA SER A 89 -14.27 -3.64 -11.37
C SER A 89 -15.59 -3.10 -10.81
N LYS A 90 -15.61 -1.87 -10.29
CA LYS A 90 -16.83 -1.18 -9.84
C LYS A 90 -17.73 -0.67 -10.99
N SER A 91 -17.25 -0.65 -12.23
CA SER A 91 -18.00 -0.09 -13.37
C SER A 91 -19.03 -1.04 -14.03
N SER A 92 -19.28 -2.23 -13.45
CA SER A 92 -20.30 -3.18 -13.93
C SER A 92 -21.71 -2.98 -13.35
N HIS A 93 -22.05 -1.79 -12.85
CA HIS A 93 -23.45 -1.43 -12.59
C HIS A 93 -24.27 -1.14 -13.85
N ARG A 94 -23.74 -1.42 -15.05
CA ARG A 94 -24.54 -1.48 -16.28
C ARG A 94 -25.48 -2.69 -16.25
N GLY A 95 -26.58 -2.53 -15.51
CA GLY A 95 -27.77 -3.35 -15.64
C GLY A 95 -27.77 -4.64 -14.84
N ILE A 96 -27.51 -4.62 -13.53
CA ILE A 96 -28.02 -5.70 -12.68
C ILE A 96 -29.54 -5.65 -12.82
N LYS A 97 -30.12 -6.64 -13.52
CA LYS A 97 -31.57 -6.85 -13.56
C LYS A 97 -32.02 -7.27 -12.16
N VAL A 98 -32.12 -6.30 -11.25
CA VAL A 98 -32.59 -6.51 -9.89
C VAL A 98 -34.11 -6.53 -9.89
N GLY A 99 -34.68 -7.63 -9.40
CA GLY A 99 -36.12 -7.76 -9.23
C GLY A 99 -36.66 -6.73 -8.23
N ARG A 100 -37.85 -6.18 -8.49
CA ARG A 100 -38.47 -5.14 -7.65
C ARG A 100 -38.54 -5.52 -6.15
N ASN A 101 -38.66 -6.80 -5.84
CA ASN A 101 -38.73 -7.34 -4.47
C ASN A 101 -37.40 -7.87 -3.91
N GLU A 102 -36.31 -7.90 -4.68
CA GLU A 102 -34.98 -8.36 -4.25
C GLU A 102 -34.26 -7.32 -3.40
N LYS A 103 -33.18 -7.72 -2.71
CA LYS A 103 -32.33 -6.80 -1.95
C LYS A 103 -31.70 -5.77 -2.88
N CYS A 104 -31.66 -4.52 -2.44
CA CYS A 104 -31.13 -3.40 -3.21
C CYS A 104 -29.59 -3.52 -3.34
N PRO A 105 -29.02 -3.34 -4.55
CA PRO A 105 -27.58 -3.49 -4.77
C PRO A 105 -26.72 -2.41 -4.10
N CYS A 106 -27.33 -1.33 -3.58
CA CYS A 106 -26.62 -0.28 -2.82
C CYS A 106 -26.29 -0.68 -1.36
N ALA A 107 -26.40 -1.96 -1.01
CA ALA A 107 -26.12 -2.51 0.32
C ALA A 107 -26.97 -1.93 1.48
N SER A 108 -28.07 -1.23 1.20
CA SER A 108 -28.96 -0.67 2.25
C SER A 108 -29.75 -1.71 3.04
N GLY A 109 -29.71 -2.99 2.65
CA GLY A 109 -30.51 -4.08 3.22
C GLY A 109 -32.01 -4.04 2.86
N LYS A 110 -32.49 -2.97 2.22
CA LYS A 110 -33.90 -2.80 1.83
C LYS A 110 -34.20 -3.50 0.51
N LYS A 111 -35.48 -3.83 0.25
CA LYS A 111 -35.95 -4.27 -1.08
C LYS A 111 -35.76 -3.15 -2.11
N TYR A 112 -35.43 -3.47 -3.36
CA TYR A 112 -35.15 -2.49 -4.43
C TYR A 112 -36.25 -1.42 -4.55
N LYS A 113 -37.52 -1.81 -4.56
CA LYS A 113 -38.69 -0.90 -4.60
C LYS A 113 -38.84 0.07 -3.43
N LYS A 114 -38.14 -0.17 -2.32
CA LYS A 114 -38.18 0.67 -1.12
C LYS A 114 -36.88 1.48 -0.96
N CYS A 115 -35.97 1.44 -1.93
CA CYS A 115 -34.67 2.10 -1.90
C CYS A 115 -34.40 2.79 -3.26
N CYS A 116 -33.47 2.28 -4.07
CA CYS A 116 -33.06 2.89 -5.33
C CYS A 116 -34.09 2.75 -6.46
N GLY A 117 -35.03 1.81 -6.36
CA GLY A 117 -36.12 1.61 -7.32
C GLY A 117 -37.43 2.27 -6.90
N LYS A 118 -37.36 3.33 -6.09
CA LYS A 118 -38.51 4.20 -5.79
C LYS A 118 -38.86 5.07 -6.99
#